data_AF-A0A7R9ZN21-F1
#
_entry.id   AF-A0A7R9ZN21-F1
#
_cell.length_a   1.000
_cell.length_b   1.000
_cell.length_c   1.000
_cell.angle_alpha   90.00
_cell.angle_beta   90.00
_cell.angle_gamma   90.00
#
_symmetry.space_group_name_H-M   'P 1'
#
loop_
_entity.id
_entity.type
_entity.pdbx_description
1 polymer ?
#
loop_
_entity_poly.entity_id
_entity_poly.type
_entity_poly.pdbx_seq_one_letter_code
_entity_poly.pdbx_strand_id
1 'polypeptide(L)'
;MVSTFARWYLSKLKANPLATNMSSAFLLMTVGDLLAQQLETHAQSEQSLSSSTSSSSAASLGSPRSEGKSISVRSSDADIGQHAPVGSMAVASVVDEQSSSLPSTPSNANVSAIGTINETGDSRWSVVASSMITSSQATMAKVSTSVKKEIEQWDSFRTGTMVAWSVGAYTPLFMVIYKMYDKHLPKKTPRGIAARVGLNLALSFPVNAAFYMYGTSVQHVAGQMALQQERKQDTIASSIVDFQLDLNALRAKCWRKIDAELTSTIIASSQFWIPVNMVTFAAIPSHLQPLSVMFFSLFWNCYLSLSQHRHVPTIQQQQQRRQQRQGDAIGEAQKLR
;
A
#
# COMPACT_ATOMS: atom_id res chain seq x y z
N MET A 1 -20.27 -21.03 17.61
CA MET A 1 -18.84 -20.68 17.39
C MET A 1 -18.51 -19.26 17.86
N VAL A 2 -19.26 -18.22 17.45
CA VAL A 2 -19.00 -16.81 17.83
C VAL A 2 -18.94 -16.59 19.35
N SER A 3 -19.85 -17.20 20.12
CA SER A 3 -19.87 -17.07 21.58
C SER A 3 -18.64 -17.69 22.26
N THR A 4 -18.11 -18.80 21.76
CA THR A 4 -16.91 -19.45 22.29
C THR A 4 -15.67 -18.59 22.06
N PHE A 5 -15.51 -18.06 20.85
CA PHE A 5 -14.40 -17.16 20.52
C PHE A 5 -14.44 -15.88 21.36
N ALA A 6 -15.61 -15.25 21.48
CA ALA A 6 -15.77 -14.04 22.29
C ALA A 6 -15.41 -14.27 23.76
N ARG A 7 -15.86 -15.39 24.36
CA ARG A 7 -15.49 -15.74 25.75
C ARG A 7 -13.99 -15.98 25.90
N TRP A 8 -13.37 -16.68 24.95
CA TRP A 8 -11.93 -16.91 24.94
C TRP A 8 -11.15 -15.59 24.83
N TYR A 9 -11.55 -14.71 23.90
CA TYR A 9 -10.92 -13.42 23.70
C TYR A 9 -11.04 -12.54 24.94
N LEU A 10 -12.24 -12.44 25.53
CA LEU A 10 -12.47 -11.70 26.77
C LEU A 10 -11.68 -12.28 27.95
N SER A 11 -11.51 -13.61 28.01
CA SER A 11 -10.66 -14.26 29.01
C SER A 11 -9.19 -13.85 28.85
N LYS A 12 -8.67 -13.85 27.62
CA LYS A 12 -7.31 -13.39 27.31
C LYS A 12 -7.12 -11.90 27.59
N LEU A 13 -8.09 -11.07 27.25
CA LEU A 13 -8.10 -9.64 27.51
C LEU A 13 -8.06 -9.34 29.02
N LYS A 14 -8.75 -10.15 29.84
CA LYS A 14 -8.71 -10.03 31.31
C LYS A 14 -7.36 -10.46 31.89
N ALA A 15 -6.79 -11.55 31.39
CA ALA A 15 -5.53 -12.09 31.91
C ALA A 15 -4.31 -11.23 31.51
N ASN A 16 -4.25 -10.81 30.24
CA ASN A 16 -3.13 -10.06 29.67
C ASN A 16 -3.65 -8.96 28.73
N PRO A 17 -4.19 -7.85 29.27
CA PRO A 17 -4.83 -6.82 28.46
C PRO A 17 -3.86 -6.16 27.47
N LEU A 18 -2.61 -5.95 27.87
CA LEU A 18 -1.61 -5.29 27.01
C LEU A 18 -1.22 -6.16 25.81
N ALA A 19 -0.81 -7.41 26.07
CA ALA A 19 -0.42 -8.34 25.01
C ALA A 19 -1.57 -8.66 24.04
N THR A 20 -2.79 -8.83 24.57
CA THR A 20 -3.97 -9.11 23.74
C THR A 20 -4.30 -7.93 22.84
N ASN A 21 -4.29 -6.70 23.37
CA ASN A 21 -4.54 -5.50 22.58
C ASN A 21 -3.44 -5.24 21.56
N MET A 22 -2.16 -5.43 21.91
CA MET A 22 -1.05 -5.30 20.96
C MET A 22 -1.14 -6.33 19.81
N SER A 23 -1.49 -7.58 20.12
CA SER A 23 -1.64 -8.64 19.11
C SER A 23 -2.83 -8.36 18.19
N SER A 24 -3.96 -7.94 18.76
CA SER A 24 -5.13 -7.55 17.96
C SER A 24 -4.86 -6.28 17.13
N ALA A 25 -4.12 -5.31 17.67
CA ALA A 25 -3.71 -4.13 16.93
C ALA A 25 -2.79 -4.54 15.76
N PHE A 26 -1.77 -5.37 16.00
CA PHE A 26 -0.91 -5.91 14.94
C PHE A 26 -1.73 -6.50 13.79
N LEU A 27 -2.66 -7.42 14.09
CA LEU A 27 -3.49 -8.06 13.07
C LEU A 27 -4.36 -7.05 12.30
N LEU A 28 -5.06 -6.17 13.01
CA LEU A 28 -5.96 -5.19 12.38
C LEU A 28 -5.20 -4.17 11.53
N MET A 29 -3.99 -3.79 11.95
CA MET A 29 -3.13 -2.85 11.23
C MET A 29 -2.60 -3.47 9.95
N THR A 30 -2.11 -4.71 10.03
CA THR A 30 -1.66 -5.48 8.87
C THR A 30 -2.81 -5.65 7.87
N VAL A 31 -4.00 -6.05 8.33
CA VAL A 31 -5.17 -6.20 7.45
C VAL A 31 -5.59 -4.85 6.85
N GLY A 32 -5.61 -3.77 7.65
CA GLY A 32 -5.95 -2.44 7.17
C GLY A 32 -5.01 -1.92 6.08
N ASP A 33 -3.70 -2.14 6.22
CA ASP A 33 -2.72 -1.73 5.21
C ASP A 33 -2.81 -2.60 3.94
N LEU A 34 -3.02 -3.92 4.08
CA LEU A 34 -3.24 -4.81 2.93
C LEU A 34 -4.46 -4.37 2.11
N LEU A 35 -5.56 -3.99 2.76
CA LEU A 35 -6.74 -3.46 2.08
C LEU A 35 -6.44 -2.15 1.35
N ALA A 36 -5.66 -1.25 1.96
CA ALA A 36 -5.24 -0.01 1.31
C ALA A 36 -4.37 -0.27 0.07
N GLN A 37 -3.44 -1.22 0.15
CA GLN A 37 -2.59 -1.63 -0.98
C GLN A 37 -3.42 -2.21 -2.13
N GLN A 38 -4.39 -3.08 -1.81
CA GLN A 38 -5.29 -3.63 -2.82
C GLN A 38 -6.10 -2.54 -3.51
N LEU A 39 -6.64 -1.57 -2.76
CA LEU A 39 -7.37 -0.43 -3.32
C LEU A 39 -6.50 0.43 -4.26
N GLU A 40 -5.23 0.66 -3.91
CA GLU A 40 -4.29 1.38 -4.77
C GLU A 40 -4.01 0.64 -6.08
N THR A 41 -3.74 -0.67 -6.01
CA THR A 41 -3.47 -1.49 -7.21
C THR A 41 -4.67 -1.48 -8.16
N HIS A 42 -5.89 -1.58 -7.63
CA HIS A 42 -7.10 -1.49 -8.43
C HIS A 42 -7.23 -0.11 -9.09
N ALA A 43 -7.05 0.98 -8.34
CA ALA A 43 -7.15 2.33 -8.88
C ALA A 43 -6.11 2.62 -9.99
N GLN A 44 -4.89 2.08 -9.87
CA GLN A 44 -3.87 2.21 -10.91
C GLN A 44 -4.21 1.41 -12.18
N SER A 45 -4.79 0.21 -12.03
CA SER A 45 -5.20 -0.62 -13.15
C SER A 45 -6.27 0.08 -14.02
N GLU A 46 -7.24 0.75 -13.41
CA GLU A 46 -8.29 1.50 -14.13
C GLU A 46 -7.73 2.69 -14.90
N GLN A 47 -6.78 3.43 -14.31
CA GLN A 47 -6.12 4.55 -14.99
C GLN A 47 -5.36 4.08 -16.23
N SER A 48 -4.65 2.95 -16.15
CA SER A 48 -3.93 2.39 -17.30
C SER A 48 -4.88 2.03 -18.46
N LEU A 49 -6.04 1.45 -18.17
CA LEU A 49 -7.05 1.09 -19.17
C LEU A 49 -7.67 2.31 -19.87
N SER A 50 -7.86 3.40 -19.13
CA SER A 50 -8.39 4.65 -19.69
C SER A 50 -7.38 5.33 -20.65
N SER A 51 -6.08 5.21 -20.36
CA SER A 51 -5.02 5.78 -21.19
C SER A 51 -4.79 5.01 -22.51
N SER A 52 -5.00 3.69 -22.52
CA SER A 52 -4.89 2.87 -23.73
C SER A 52 -6.08 3.06 -24.69
N THR A 53 -7.27 3.32 -24.14
CA THR A 53 -8.49 3.56 -24.93
C THR A 53 -8.44 4.91 -25.66
N SER A 54 -7.91 5.94 -25.01
CA SER A 54 -7.81 7.30 -25.59
C SER A 54 -6.76 7.40 -26.70
N SER A 55 -5.61 6.72 -26.55
CA SER A 55 -4.57 6.68 -27.60
C SER A 55 -5.02 5.93 -28.86
N SER A 56 -5.80 4.86 -28.71
CA SER A 56 -6.32 4.08 -29.85
C SER A 56 -7.39 4.85 -30.65
N SER A 57 -8.20 5.69 -29.99
CA SER A 57 -9.23 6.50 -30.67
C SER A 57 -8.63 7.68 -31.45
N ALA A 58 -7.49 8.23 -31.02
CA ALA A 58 -6.80 9.28 -31.75
C ALA A 58 -6.12 8.77 -33.04
N ALA A 59 -5.74 7.49 -33.08
CA ALA A 59 -5.07 6.90 -34.25
C ALA A 59 -6.02 6.60 -35.44
N SER A 60 -7.34 6.53 -35.23
CA SER A 60 -8.28 6.16 -36.31
C SER A 60 -8.93 7.34 -37.04
N LEU A 61 -8.80 8.59 -36.55
CA LEU A 61 -9.57 9.72 -37.07
C LEU A 61 -8.80 10.70 -37.98
N GLY A 62 -7.61 10.37 -38.47
CA GLY A 62 -6.81 11.33 -39.21
C GLY A 62 -5.79 10.73 -40.17
N SER A 63 -6.25 10.09 -41.24
CA SER A 63 -5.49 10.08 -42.49
C SER A 63 -6.02 11.23 -43.36
N PRO A 64 -5.41 12.43 -43.32
CA PRO A 64 -5.67 13.42 -44.35
C PRO A 64 -5.10 12.86 -45.67
N ARG A 65 -6.01 12.53 -46.58
CA ARG A 65 -5.73 12.21 -47.98
C ARG A 65 -4.91 13.35 -48.58
N SER A 66 -3.60 13.16 -48.68
CA SER A 66 -2.69 14.10 -49.32
C SER A 66 -2.81 13.96 -50.83
N GLU A 67 -3.48 14.92 -51.47
CA GLU A 67 -3.27 15.18 -52.90
C GLU A 67 -1.90 15.82 -53.07
N GLY A 68 -1.07 15.17 -53.88
CA GLY A 68 0.32 15.51 -54.07
C GLY A 68 0.52 16.86 -54.75
N LYS A 69 1.49 17.61 -54.24
CA LYS A 69 2.24 18.58 -55.04
C LYS A 69 3.70 18.57 -54.61
N SER A 70 4.52 17.90 -55.41
CA SER A 70 5.96 17.84 -55.30
C SER A 70 6.57 19.21 -55.57
N ILE A 71 7.20 19.82 -54.56
CA ILE A 71 8.13 20.94 -54.75
C ILE A 71 9.47 20.51 -54.17
N SER A 72 10.42 20.31 -55.09
CA SER A 72 11.84 20.12 -54.81
C SER A 72 12.44 21.48 -54.44
N VAL A 73 12.99 21.60 -53.22
CA VAL A 73 13.89 22.71 -52.88
C VAL A 73 15.18 22.13 -52.31
N ARG A 74 16.25 22.70 -52.88
CA ARG A 74 17.64 22.31 -52.88
C ARG A 74 18.37 22.84 -51.62
N SER A 75 19.36 22.07 -51.21
CA SER A 75 20.40 22.28 -50.20
C SER A 75 20.88 23.72 -49.98
N SER A 76 21.27 24.03 -48.74
CA SER A 76 22.53 24.74 -48.47
C SER A 76 23.08 24.34 -47.11
N ASP A 77 24.36 24.00 -47.15
CA ASP A 77 25.22 23.54 -46.08
C ASP A 77 25.43 24.57 -44.97
N ALA A 78 25.59 24.09 -43.74
CA ALA A 78 26.53 24.68 -42.80
C ALA A 78 27.00 23.62 -41.81
N ASP A 79 28.31 23.55 -41.74
CA ASP A 79 29.20 22.54 -41.19
C ASP A 79 29.54 22.83 -39.71
N ILE A 80 30.25 21.88 -39.10
CA ILE A 80 31.10 21.98 -37.90
C ILE A 80 30.44 21.72 -36.53
N GLY A 81 30.85 20.59 -35.92
CA GLY A 81 30.70 20.37 -34.48
C GLY A 81 30.97 18.93 -34.02
N GLN A 82 32.16 18.40 -34.30
CA GLN A 82 32.67 17.14 -33.76
C GLN A 82 32.65 17.11 -32.23
N HIS A 83 32.08 16.06 -31.62
CA HIS A 83 32.71 15.34 -30.51
C HIS A 83 32.09 13.94 -30.38
N ALA A 84 32.98 12.96 -30.47
CA ALA A 84 32.71 11.53 -30.55
C ALA A 84 32.43 10.90 -29.15
N PRO A 85 31.91 9.65 -29.12
CA PRO A 85 31.20 9.06 -27.99
C PRO A 85 32.11 8.19 -27.11
N VAL A 86 31.78 8.08 -25.82
CA VAL A 86 32.42 7.10 -24.93
C VAL A 86 31.38 6.14 -24.36
N GLY A 87 31.41 4.92 -24.89
CA GLY A 87 31.51 3.70 -24.08
C GLY A 87 30.26 3.21 -23.36
N SER A 88 29.25 2.77 -24.11
CA SER A 88 28.26 1.80 -23.62
C SER A 88 28.83 0.39 -23.78
N MET A 89 29.35 -0.20 -22.69
CA MET A 89 29.64 -1.64 -22.64
C MET A 89 28.46 -2.38 -22.02
N ALA A 90 27.66 -2.98 -22.89
CA ALA A 90 26.71 -4.03 -22.53
C ALA A 90 27.50 -5.29 -22.19
N VAL A 91 27.47 -5.72 -20.92
CA VAL A 91 27.94 -7.05 -20.51
C VAL A 91 26.73 -7.95 -20.45
N ALA A 92 26.51 -8.70 -21.53
CA ALA A 92 25.65 -9.87 -21.53
C ALA A 92 26.37 -11.00 -20.80
N SER A 93 25.99 -11.26 -19.54
CA SER A 93 26.39 -12.48 -18.84
C SER A 93 25.38 -13.56 -19.13
N VAL A 94 25.80 -14.47 -20.02
CA VAL A 94 25.29 -15.83 -20.16
C VAL A 94 25.61 -16.56 -18.85
N VAL A 95 24.58 -17.04 -18.16
CA VAL A 95 24.70 -18.00 -17.08
C VAL A 95 24.17 -19.32 -17.62
N ASP A 96 25.10 -20.25 -17.88
CA ASP A 96 24.84 -21.67 -18.03
C ASP A 96 24.31 -22.21 -16.69
N GLU A 97 23.02 -22.56 -16.63
CA GLU A 97 22.49 -23.35 -15.51
C GLU A 97 22.62 -24.83 -15.84
N GLN A 98 23.56 -25.43 -15.13
CA GLN A 98 23.99 -26.82 -15.22
C GLN A 98 22.84 -27.75 -14.81
N SER A 99 22.53 -28.66 -15.73
CA SER A 99 21.76 -29.88 -15.52
C SER A 99 22.24 -30.67 -14.28
N SER A 100 21.34 -30.92 -13.33
CA SER A 100 21.44 -32.08 -12.43
C SER A 100 20.11 -32.82 -12.37
N SER A 101 20.09 -33.90 -13.15
CA SER A 101 19.17 -35.03 -13.12
C SER A 101 19.15 -35.72 -11.75
N LEU A 102 17.98 -36.19 -11.29
CA LEU A 102 17.79 -37.37 -10.41
C LEU A 102 16.26 -37.57 -10.13
N PRO A 103 15.80 -38.77 -9.72
CA PRO A 103 15.42 -39.87 -10.59
C PRO A 103 13.91 -40.14 -10.62
N SER A 104 13.48 -40.75 -11.72
CA SER A 104 12.21 -41.47 -11.87
C SER A 104 12.07 -42.62 -10.86
N THR A 105 11.01 -42.60 -10.06
CA THR A 105 10.58 -43.75 -9.25
C THR A 105 9.55 -44.61 -10.00
N PRO A 106 9.52 -45.93 -9.70
CA PRO A 106 8.89 -46.92 -10.57
C PRO A 106 7.38 -47.08 -10.31
N SER A 107 6.66 -47.22 -11.42
CA SER A 107 5.79 -48.36 -11.76
C SER A 107 5.42 -49.33 -10.62
N ASN A 108 4.09 -49.45 -10.44
CA ASN A 108 3.32 -50.66 -10.14
C ASN A 108 3.54 -51.38 -8.81
N ALA A 109 2.57 -51.21 -7.92
CA ALA A 109 2.11 -52.28 -7.05
C ALA A 109 0.60 -52.44 -7.19
N ASN A 110 0.23 -53.65 -7.61
CA ASN A 110 -1.11 -54.21 -7.71
C ASN A 110 -2.03 -53.79 -6.55
N VAL A 111 -3.17 -53.19 -6.88
CA VAL A 111 -4.39 -53.34 -6.06
C VAL A 111 -5.32 -54.25 -6.83
N SER A 112 -5.26 -55.51 -6.42
CA SER A 112 -6.07 -56.62 -6.85
C SER A 112 -7.56 -56.33 -6.63
N ALA A 113 -8.33 -56.60 -7.69
CA ALA A 113 -9.71 -57.03 -7.71
C ALA A 113 -10.46 -57.07 -6.37
N ILE A 114 -11.33 -56.09 -6.15
CA ILE A 114 -12.48 -56.23 -5.26
C ILE A 114 -13.75 -55.94 -6.08
N GLY A 115 -14.51 -57.02 -6.27
CA GLY A 115 -15.97 -57.02 -6.35
C GLY A 115 -16.63 -56.06 -7.34
N THR A 116 -16.99 -56.58 -8.51
CA THR A 116 -18.00 -56.03 -9.39
C THR A 116 -19.37 -56.06 -8.68
N ILE A 117 -19.67 -55.03 -7.89
CA ILE A 117 -21.02 -54.78 -7.39
C ILE A 117 -21.73 -53.94 -8.46
N ASN A 118 -22.78 -54.53 -9.01
CA ASN A 118 -23.61 -54.00 -10.07
C ASN A 118 -24.50 -52.87 -9.49
N GLU A 119 -23.96 -51.68 -9.29
CA GLU A 119 -24.69 -50.46 -8.91
C GLU A 119 -24.99 -49.59 -10.14
N THR A 120 -26.09 -49.87 -10.81
CA THR A 120 -26.59 -49.07 -11.94
C THR A 120 -27.34 -47.80 -11.51
N GLY A 121 -27.27 -47.40 -10.24
CA GLY A 121 -28.00 -46.25 -9.68
C GLY A 121 -27.18 -45.03 -9.24
N ASP A 122 -25.89 -45.20 -8.89
CA ASP A 122 -25.11 -44.17 -8.16
C ASP A 122 -23.99 -43.48 -8.95
N SER A 123 -23.79 -43.85 -10.22
CA SER A 123 -22.74 -43.27 -11.09
C SER A 123 -22.93 -41.78 -11.40
N ARG A 124 -24.16 -41.26 -11.23
CA ARG A 124 -24.46 -39.85 -11.53
C ARG A 124 -23.97 -38.91 -10.42
N TRP A 125 -23.99 -39.34 -9.15
CA TRP A 125 -23.49 -38.54 -8.03
C TRP A 125 -21.97 -38.49 -7.95
N SER A 126 -21.28 -39.58 -8.35
CA SER A 126 -19.82 -39.60 -8.40
C SER A 126 -19.24 -38.65 -9.45
N VAL A 127 -19.90 -38.50 -10.61
CA VAL A 127 -19.53 -37.52 -11.64
C VAL A 127 -19.75 -36.08 -11.16
N VAL A 128 -20.88 -35.80 -10.50
CA VAL A 128 -21.16 -34.46 -9.95
C VAL A 128 -20.17 -34.11 -8.84
N ALA A 129 -19.93 -35.01 -7.89
CA ALA A 129 -18.95 -34.81 -6.81
C ALA A 129 -17.54 -34.56 -7.35
N SER A 130 -17.10 -35.36 -8.34
CA SER A 130 -15.80 -35.18 -8.98
C SER A 130 -15.70 -33.82 -9.69
N SER A 131 -16.73 -33.40 -10.41
CA SER A 131 -16.77 -32.08 -11.07
C SER A 131 -16.71 -30.91 -10.08
N MET A 132 -17.39 -31.02 -8.93
CA MET A 132 -17.33 -30.02 -7.86
C MET A 132 -15.95 -29.97 -7.22
N ILE A 133 -15.33 -31.12 -6.96
CA ILE A 133 -13.97 -31.20 -6.42
C ILE A 133 -12.97 -30.58 -7.40
N THR A 134 -13.01 -30.94 -8.68
CA THR A 134 -12.10 -30.36 -9.70
C THR A 134 -12.31 -28.85 -9.85
N SER A 135 -13.56 -28.37 -9.88
CA SER A 135 -13.86 -26.94 -9.92
C SER A 135 -13.36 -26.20 -8.67
N SER A 136 -13.50 -26.81 -7.49
CA SER A 136 -13.00 -26.24 -6.24
C SER A 136 -11.47 -26.18 -6.21
N GLN A 137 -10.78 -27.22 -6.69
CA GLN A 137 -9.32 -27.25 -6.77
C GLN A 137 -8.78 -26.23 -7.77
N ALA A 138 -9.41 -26.10 -8.95
CA ALA A 138 -9.04 -25.10 -9.93
C ALA A 138 -9.23 -23.67 -9.41
N THR A 139 -10.31 -23.42 -8.66
CA THR A 139 -10.56 -22.12 -8.03
C THR A 139 -9.53 -21.83 -6.94
N MET A 140 -9.22 -22.81 -6.08
CA MET A 140 -8.20 -22.68 -5.04
C MET A 140 -6.80 -22.47 -5.60
N ALA A 141 -6.45 -23.14 -6.70
CA ALA A 141 -5.16 -22.94 -7.37
C ALA A 141 -5.03 -21.51 -7.91
N LYS A 142 -6.08 -20.99 -8.58
CA LYS A 142 -6.12 -19.60 -9.06
C LYS A 142 -5.99 -18.60 -7.90
N VAL A 143 -6.78 -18.79 -6.84
CA VAL A 143 -6.71 -17.95 -5.62
C VAL A 143 -5.31 -17.99 -5.02
N SER A 144 -4.70 -19.18 -4.89
CA SER A 144 -3.35 -19.33 -4.36
C SER A 144 -2.30 -18.60 -5.20
N THR A 145 -2.37 -18.69 -6.53
CA THR A 145 -1.45 -17.96 -7.41
C THR A 145 -1.65 -16.45 -7.35
N SER A 146 -2.90 -15.97 -7.27
CA SER A 146 -3.20 -14.55 -7.10
C SER A 146 -2.67 -14.03 -5.76
N VAL A 147 -2.90 -14.78 -4.69
CA VAL A 147 -2.41 -14.44 -3.34
C VAL A 147 -0.89 -14.41 -3.32
N LYS A 148 -0.20 -15.38 -3.94
CA LYS A 148 1.27 -15.36 -4.03
C LYS A 148 1.79 -14.13 -4.76
N LYS A 149 1.20 -13.80 -5.91
CA LYS A 149 1.58 -12.61 -6.68
C LYS A 149 1.33 -11.32 -5.91
N GLU A 150 0.21 -11.25 -5.17
CA GLU A 150 -0.09 -10.11 -4.30
C GLU A 150 0.88 -10.02 -3.12
N ILE A 151 1.28 -11.15 -2.52
CA ILE A 151 2.29 -11.19 -1.45
C ILE A 151 3.66 -10.77 -1.98
N GLU A 152 4.04 -11.11 -3.22
CA GLU A 152 5.30 -10.64 -3.81
C GLU A 152 5.29 -9.13 -4.09
N GLN A 153 4.13 -8.57 -4.42
CA GLN A 153 3.95 -7.13 -4.61
C GLN A 153 3.76 -6.36 -3.29
N TRP A 154 3.67 -7.08 -2.18
CA TRP A 154 3.39 -6.49 -0.88
C TRP A 154 4.55 -5.62 -0.40
N ASP A 155 4.26 -4.35 -0.14
CA ASP A 155 5.22 -3.44 0.47
C ASP A 155 5.34 -3.76 1.98
N SER A 156 6.16 -4.76 2.28
CA SER A 156 6.46 -5.23 3.64
C SER A 156 7.01 -4.11 4.52
N PHE A 157 7.75 -3.15 3.93
CA PHE A 157 8.37 -2.07 4.67
C PHE A 157 7.33 -1.03 5.13
N ARG A 158 6.43 -0.66 4.24
CA ARG A 158 5.27 0.19 4.55
C ARG A 158 4.39 -0.42 5.63
N THR A 159 4.04 -1.70 5.50
CA THR A 159 3.23 -2.37 6.53
C THR A 159 3.98 -2.46 7.85
N GLY A 160 5.27 -2.81 7.81
CA GLY A 160 6.12 -2.85 9.00
C GLY A 160 6.18 -1.51 9.74
N THR A 161 6.27 -0.40 8.99
CA THR A 161 6.25 0.96 9.54
C THR A 161 4.92 1.28 10.22
N MET A 162 3.80 0.99 9.55
CA MET A 162 2.45 1.22 10.11
C MET A 162 2.21 0.40 11.38
N VAL A 163 2.63 -0.87 11.36
CA VAL A 163 2.52 -1.78 12.50
C VAL A 163 3.41 -1.31 13.66
N ALA A 164 4.66 -0.92 13.37
CA ALA A 164 5.60 -0.44 14.39
C ALA A 164 5.07 0.80 15.11
N TRP A 165 4.53 1.78 14.37
CA TRP A 165 3.88 2.95 14.97
C TRP A 165 2.72 2.55 15.88
N SER A 166 1.86 1.67 15.38
CA SER A 166 0.58 1.36 16.01
C SER A 166 0.74 0.51 17.27
N VAL A 167 1.57 -0.51 17.20
CA VAL A 167 1.86 -1.41 18.33
C VAL A 167 2.80 -0.74 19.33
N GLY A 168 3.84 -0.07 18.83
CA GLY A 168 4.92 0.48 19.66
C GLY A 168 4.59 1.81 20.34
N ALA A 169 3.91 2.72 19.65
CA ALA A 169 3.64 4.07 20.17
C ALA A 169 2.16 4.31 20.46
N TYR A 170 1.29 4.07 19.48
CA TYR A 170 -0.12 4.45 19.56
C TYR A 170 -0.90 3.68 20.63
N THR A 171 -0.83 2.35 20.62
CA THR A 171 -1.56 1.49 21.56
C THR A 171 -1.24 1.78 23.04
N PRO A 172 0.04 1.80 23.48
CA PRO A 172 0.36 2.09 24.87
C PRO A 172 -0.03 3.51 25.28
N LEU A 173 0.13 4.50 24.39
CA LEU A 173 -0.29 5.88 24.63
C LEU A 173 -1.80 5.93 24.98
N PHE A 174 -2.65 5.38 24.11
CA PHE A 174 -4.10 5.40 24.35
C PHE A 174 -4.51 4.63 25.60
N MET A 175 -3.83 3.54 25.95
CA MET A 175 -4.11 2.85 27.22
C MET A 175 -3.88 3.73 28.44
N VAL A 176 -2.80 4.51 28.46
CA VAL A 176 -2.51 5.45 29.55
C VAL A 176 -3.58 6.53 29.62
N ILE A 177 -4.00 7.05 28.47
CA ILE A 177 -5.04 8.08 28.37
C ILE A 177 -6.40 7.56 28.82
N TYR A 178 -6.80 6.36 28.40
CA TYR A 178 -8.07 5.77 28.86
C TYR A 178 -8.08 5.53 30.36
N LYS A 179 -6.95 5.07 30.94
CA LYS A 179 -6.80 4.99 32.40
C LYS A 179 -6.92 6.35 33.07
N MET A 180 -6.34 7.39 32.47
CA MET A 180 -6.46 8.77 32.95
C MET A 180 -7.92 9.25 32.90
N TYR A 181 -8.66 8.95 31.83
CA TYR A 181 -10.08 9.31 31.70
C TYR A 181 -10.93 8.63 32.75
N ASP A 182 -10.69 7.34 33.00
CA ASP A 182 -11.43 6.59 33.99
C ASP A 182 -11.16 7.03 35.43
N LYS A 183 -9.97 7.58 35.69
CA LYS A 183 -9.60 8.15 37.00
C LYS A 183 -10.17 9.55 37.22
N HIS A 184 -10.17 10.42 36.20
CA HIS A 184 -10.44 11.85 36.39
C HIS A 184 -11.82 12.32 35.89
N LEU A 185 -12.48 11.58 35.00
CA LEU A 185 -13.71 12.05 34.35
C LEU A 185 -14.94 11.22 34.77
N PRO A 186 -16.05 11.86 35.19
CA PRO A 186 -17.27 11.15 35.59
C PRO A 186 -17.85 10.34 34.43
N LYS A 187 -18.19 9.07 34.70
CA LYS A 187 -18.47 8.04 33.67
C LYS A 187 -19.84 8.13 33.00
N LYS A 188 -20.81 8.87 33.58
CA LYS A 188 -22.23 8.80 33.16
C LYS A 188 -22.89 10.16 32.94
N THR A 189 -22.17 11.27 33.09
CA THR A 189 -22.73 12.59 32.83
C THR A 189 -22.48 12.98 31.38
N PRO A 190 -23.45 13.61 30.68
CA PRO A 190 -23.26 14.06 29.30
C PRO A 190 -22.09 15.04 29.18
N ARG A 191 -21.84 15.85 30.23
CA ARG A 191 -20.66 16.71 30.35
C ARG A 191 -19.35 15.91 30.39
N GLY A 192 -19.33 14.78 31.11
CA GLY A 192 -18.19 13.87 31.15
C GLY A 192 -17.90 13.23 29.80
N ILE A 193 -18.95 12.86 29.05
CA ILE A 193 -18.82 12.34 27.68
C ILE A 193 -18.24 13.40 26.76
N ALA A 194 -18.81 14.61 26.74
CA ALA A 194 -18.32 15.73 25.94
C ALA A 194 -16.85 16.07 26.26
N ALA A 195 -16.46 16.07 27.54
CA ALA A 195 -15.07 16.29 27.95
C ALA A 195 -14.12 15.19 27.43
N ARG A 196 -14.52 13.92 27.48
CA ARG A 196 -13.73 12.79 26.93
C ARG A 196 -13.55 12.93 25.42
N VAL A 197 -14.62 13.27 24.69
CA VAL A 197 -14.56 13.47 23.23
C VAL A 197 -13.68 14.65 22.88
N GLY A 198 -13.83 15.79 23.57
CA GLY A 198 -13.00 16.98 23.36
C GLY A 198 -11.52 16.72 23.65
N LEU A 199 -11.21 15.96 24.71
CA LEU A 199 -9.82 15.63 25.05
C LEU A 199 -9.20 14.62 24.07
N ASN A 200 -9.97 13.64 23.60
CA ASN A 200 -9.54 12.74 22.52
C ASN A 200 -9.28 13.52 21.22
N LEU A 201 -10.15 14.48 20.89
CA LEU A 201 -9.96 15.35 19.73
C LEU A 201 -8.69 16.20 19.87
N ALA A 202 -8.49 16.85 21.02
CA ALA A 202 -7.29 17.66 21.29
C ALA A 202 -5.99 16.85 21.19
N LEU A 203 -6.01 15.59 21.63
CA LEU A 203 -4.87 14.68 21.53
C LEU A 203 -4.63 14.20 20.09
N SER A 204 -5.66 14.13 19.25
CA SER A 204 -5.50 13.66 17.86
C SER A 204 -4.56 14.56 17.05
N PHE A 205 -4.48 15.87 17.36
CA PHE A 205 -3.60 16.81 16.68
C PHE A 205 -2.11 16.42 16.79
N PRO A 206 -1.51 16.33 17.99
CA PRO A 206 -0.10 15.93 18.12
C PRO A 206 0.14 14.49 17.67
N VAL A 207 -0.82 13.57 17.86
CA VAL A 207 -0.66 12.16 17.44
C VAL A 207 -0.60 12.05 15.93
N ASN A 208 -1.49 12.72 15.20
CA ASN A 208 -1.48 12.72 13.73
C ASN A 208 -0.22 13.41 13.19
N ALA A 209 0.20 14.54 13.79
CA ALA A 209 1.44 15.19 13.41
C ALA A 209 2.66 14.28 13.62
N ALA A 210 2.73 13.58 14.76
CA ALA A 210 3.80 12.63 15.07
C ALA A 210 3.79 11.43 14.11
N PHE A 211 2.62 10.93 13.73
CA PHE A 211 2.47 9.88 12.72
C PHE A 211 3.06 10.29 11.37
N TYR A 212 2.72 11.47 10.85
CA TYR A 212 3.29 11.97 9.58
C TYR A 212 4.79 12.23 9.67
N MET A 213 5.27 12.77 10.79
CA MET A 213 6.71 12.94 11.03
C MET A 213 7.43 11.59 11.00
N TYR A 214 6.89 10.59 11.70
CA TYR A 214 7.45 9.25 11.76
C TYR A 214 7.45 8.59 10.36
N GLY A 215 6.29 8.51 9.71
CA GLY A 215 6.17 7.89 8.38
C GLY A 215 7.08 8.52 7.33
N THR A 216 7.17 9.85 7.31
CA THR A 216 8.05 10.57 6.37
C THR A 216 9.53 10.33 6.67
N SER A 217 9.91 10.26 7.94
CA SER A 217 11.28 9.99 8.37
C SER A 217 11.71 8.58 7.96
N VAL A 218 10.87 7.59 8.25
CA VAL A 218 11.13 6.19 7.91
C VAL A 218 11.21 6.00 6.40
N GLN A 219 10.29 6.61 5.63
CA GLN A 219 10.32 6.57 4.17
C GLN A 219 11.58 7.23 3.58
N HIS A 220 12.05 8.33 4.16
CA HIS A 220 13.29 8.98 3.72
C HIS A 220 14.50 8.11 3.99
N VAL A 221 14.60 7.51 5.19
CA VAL A 221 15.69 6.60 5.54
C VAL A 221 15.70 5.39 4.62
N ALA A 222 14.54 4.80 4.33
CA ALA A 222 14.41 3.67 3.40
C ALA A 222 14.88 4.01 1.99
N GLY A 223 14.47 5.18 1.47
CA GLY A 223 14.92 5.64 0.16
C GLY A 223 16.42 5.86 0.09
N GLN A 224 17.02 6.42 1.15
CA GLN A 224 18.48 6.58 1.24
C GLN A 224 19.20 5.22 1.27
N MET A 225 18.67 4.24 2.01
CA MET A 225 19.24 2.89 2.06
C MET A 225 19.15 2.18 0.70
N ALA A 226 18.05 2.32 -0.03
CA ALA A 226 17.90 1.76 -1.38
C ALA A 226 18.93 2.36 -2.37
N LEU A 227 19.09 3.70 -2.37
CA LEU A 227 20.10 4.37 -3.20
C LEU A 227 21.54 4.02 -2.80
N GLN A 228 21.77 3.67 -1.53
CA GLN A 228 23.07 3.16 -1.09
C GLN A 228 23.31 1.73 -1.57
N GLN A 229 22.27 0.90 -1.60
CA GLN A 229 22.38 -0.47 -2.09
C GLN A 229 22.74 -0.49 -3.59
N GLU A 230 22.12 0.36 -4.40
CA GLU A 230 22.47 0.52 -5.82
C GLU A 230 23.93 0.96 -5.99
N ARG A 231 24.38 1.97 -5.23
CA ARG A 231 25.78 2.45 -5.30
C ARG A 231 26.82 1.43 -4.84
N LYS A 232 26.47 0.55 -3.90
CA LYS A 232 27.35 -0.53 -3.42
C LYS A 232 27.54 -1.62 -4.46
N GLN A 233 26.57 -1.84 -5.35
CA GLN A 233 26.71 -2.78 -6.47
C GLN A 233 27.85 -2.34 -7.41
N ASP A 234 28.05 -1.03 -7.57
CA ASP A 234 29.05 -0.47 -8.49
C ASP A 234 30.45 -0.29 -7.84
N THR A 235 30.53 -0.32 -6.50
CA THR A 235 31.75 0.08 -5.77
C THR A 235 32.13 -0.93 -4.68
N ILE A 236 32.57 -2.14 -5.08
CA ILE A 236 33.04 -3.20 -4.16
C ILE A 236 34.33 -2.82 -3.38
N ALA A 237 35.01 -1.70 -3.67
CA ALA A 237 36.38 -1.47 -3.20
C ALA A 237 36.62 -0.30 -2.21
N SER A 238 35.64 0.50 -1.79
CA SER A 238 35.95 1.58 -0.84
C SER A 238 34.85 1.90 0.17
N SER A 239 35.16 1.47 1.40
CA SER A 239 35.03 2.21 2.66
C SER A 239 33.71 2.88 2.99
N ILE A 240 33.10 2.39 4.08
CA ILE A 240 32.40 3.12 5.16
C ILE A 240 32.19 4.61 4.83
N VAL A 241 31.25 4.92 3.94
CA VAL A 241 30.88 6.30 3.64
C VAL A 241 29.95 6.76 4.75
N ASP A 242 30.34 7.84 5.41
CA ASP A 242 29.58 8.54 6.44
C ASP A 242 28.11 8.65 6.03
N PHE A 243 27.23 8.03 6.82
CA PHE A 243 25.80 8.29 6.79
C PHE A 243 25.57 9.70 7.33
N GLN A 244 25.94 10.71 6.54
CA GLN A 244 25.66 12.10 6.85
C GLN A 244 24.19 12.31 6.54
N LEU A 245 23.34 11.96 7.52
CA LEU A 245 21.92 12.23 7.46
C LEU A 245 21.76 13.75 7.34
N ASP A 246 21.40 14.23 6.15
CA ASP A 246 21.07 15.65 5.96
C ASP A 246 19.75 15.96 6.67
N LEU A 247 19.86 16.19 7.97
CA LEU A 247 18.77 16.51 8.88
C LEU A 247 18.01 17.75 8.42
N ASN A 248 18.68 18.69 7.75
CA ASN A 248 18.05 19.91 7.27
C ASN A 248 17.16 19.63 6.06
N ALA A 249 17.65 18.85 5.09
CA ALA A 249 16.82 18.40 3.97
C ALA A 249 15.66 17.53 4.44
N LEU A 250 15.90 16.60 5.39
CA LEU A 250 14.86 15.76 5.98
C LEU A 250 13.78 16.62 6.66
N ARG A 251 14.20 17.57 7.52
CA ARG A 251 13.30 18.50 8.22
C ARG A 251 12.46 19.31 7.24
N ALA A 252 13.08 19.89 6.21
CA ALA A 252 12.38 20.68 5.20
C ALA A 252 11.35 19.84 4.44
N LYS A 253 11.69 18.60 4.09
CA LYS A 253 10.77 17.66 3.42
C LYS A 253 9.61 17.26 4.33
N CYS A 254 9.89 16.91 5.59
CA CYS A 254 8.87 16.58 6.59
C CYS A 254 7.91 17.73 6.81
N TRP A 255 8.42 18.95 7.02
CA TRP A 255 7.59 20.13 7.28
C TRP A 255 6.60 20.40 6.13
N ARG A 256 7.07 20.29 4.89
CA ARG A 256 6.20 20.48 3.71
C ARG A 256 5.11 19.43 3.59
N LYS A 257 5.45 18.16 3.85
CA LYS A 257 4.47 17.07 3.79
C LYS A 257 3.41 17.22 4.89
N ILE A 258 3.84 17.64 6.08
CA ILE A 258 2.94 17.95 7.19
C ILE A 258 2.01 19.11 6.81
N ASP A 259 2.54 20.23 6.31
CA ASP A 259 1.73 21.40 5.97
C ASP A 259 0.66 21.09 4.90
N ALA A 260 0.99 20.24 3.92
CA ALA A 260 0.08 19.84 2.86
C ALA A 260 -1.02 18.85 3.30
N GLU A 261 -0.67 17.85 4.11
CA GLU A 261 -1.57 16.70 4.41
C GLU A 261 -2.17 16.72 5.82
N LEU A 262 -1.57 17.46 6.77
CA LEU A 262 -2.01 17.43 8.15
C LEU A 262 -3.39 18.07 8.31
N THR A 263 -3.65 19.20 7.64
CA THR A 263 -4.92 19.92 7.78
C THR A 263 -6.10 19.10 7.27
N SER A 264 -5.97 18.51 6.07
CA SER A 264 -7.00 17.64 5.51
C SER A 264 -7.24 16.43 6.41
N THR A 265 -6.18 15.88 6.99
CA THR A 265 -6.26 14.72 7.87
C THR A 265 -6.85 15.04 9.23
N ILE A 266 -6.56 16.20 9.80
CA ILE A 266 -7.20 16.67 11.04
C ILE A 266 -8.71 16.81 10.83
N ILE A 267 -9.14 17.40 9.70
CA ILE A 267 -10.56 17.58 9.40
C ILE A 267 -11.23 16.21 9.25
N ALA A 268 -10.66 15.31 8.44
CA ALA A 268 -11.16 13.95 8.27
C ALA A 268 -11.19 13.18 9.60
N SER A 269 -10.15 13.31 10.42
CA SER A 269 -10.03 12.69 11.74
C SER A 269 -11.12 13.21 12.68
N SER A 270 -11.38 14.51 12.67
CA SER A 270 -12.41 15.14 13.48
C SER A 270 -13.79 14.63 13.06
N GLN A 271 -14.07 14.63 11.76
CA GLN A 271 -15.35 14.17 11.21
C GLN A 271 -15.60 12.68 11.49
N PHE A 272 -14.56 11.85 11.46
CA PHE A 272 -14.66 10.41 11.71
C PHE A 272 -14.76 10.09 13.21
N TRP A 273 -13.85 10.62 14.02
CA TRP A 273 -13.72 10.22 15.42
C TRP A 273 -14.70 10.89 16.37
N ILE A 274 -15.22 12.10 16.07
CA ILE A 274 -16.20 12.74 16.95
C ILE A 274 -17.49 11.90 17.05
N PRO A 275 -18.14 11.50 15.94
CA PRO A 275 -19.32 10.63 16.00
C PRO A 275 -19.03 9.27 16.62
N VAL A 276 -17.92 8.63 16.23
CA VAL A 276 -17.52 7.31 16.73
C VAL A 276 -17.30 7.34 18.25
N ASN A 277 -16.59 8.35 18.77
CA ASN A 277 -16.34 8.47 20.20
C ASN A 277 -17.62 8.84 20.97
N MET A 278 -18.49 9.67 20.40
CA MET A 278 -19.80 9.97 20.99
C MET A 278 -20.62 8.70 21.17
N VAL A 279 -20.74 7.87 20.13
CA VAL A 279 -21.45 6.58 20.21
C VAL A 279 -20.76 5.62 21.18
N THR A 280 -19.44 5.53 21.12
CA THR A 280 -18.65 4.64 21.99
C THR A 280 -18.84 4.99 23.46
N PHE A 281 -18.79 6.27 23.82
CA PHE A 281 -18.95 6.67 25.23
C PHE A 281 -20.41 6.71 25.68
N ALA A 282 -21.38 6.92 24.79
CA ALA A 282 -22.80 6.96 25.14
C ALA A 282 -23.42 5.56 25.25
N ALA A 283 -23.11 4.66 24.31
CA ALA A 283 -23.77 3.37 24.19
C ALA A 283 -22.93 2.19 24.70
N ILE A 284 -21.60 2.27 24.64
CA ILE A 284 -20.72 1.13 24.89
C ILE A 284 -20.19 1.16 26.34
N PRO A 285 -20.39 0.08 27.12
CA PRO A 285 -19.83 -0.03 28.47
C PRO A 285 -18.31 0.14 28.47
N SER A 286 -17.75 0.76 29.52
CA SER A 286 -16.33 1.15 29.58
C SER A 286 -15.34 0.02 29.29
N HIS A 287 -15.67 -1.21 29.66
CA HIS A 287 -14.81 -2.37 29.41
C HIS A 287 -14.81 -2.85 27.95
N LEU A 288 -15.80 -2.48 27.14
CA LEU A 288 -15.91 -2.81 25.71
C LEU A 288 -15.48 -1.66 24.78
N GLN A 289 -15.28 -0.45 25.32
CA GLN A 289 -14.86 0.72 24.54
C GLN A 289 -13.58 0.47 23.73
N PRO A 290 -12.52 -0.18 24.27
CA PRO A 290 -11.32 -0.47 23.48
C PRO A 290 -11.61 -1.33 22.25
N LEU A 291 -12.52 -2.31 22.35
CA LEU A 291 -12.88 -3.19 21.23
C LEU A 291 -13.52 -2.40 20.09
N SER A 292 -14.42 -1.46 20.42
CA SER A 292 -15.05 -0.60 19.42
C SER A 292 -14.04 0.31 18.74
N VAL A 293 -13.14 0.94 19.51
CA VAL A 293 -12.08 1.79 18.95
C VAL A 293 -11.17 0.99 18.03
N MET A 294 -10.80 -0.24 18.41
CA MET A 294 -10.00 -1.12 17.56
C MET A 294 -10.69 -1.47 16.25
N PHE A 295 -11.99 -1.74 16.27
CA PHE A 295 -12.77 -1.99 15.05
C PHE A 295 -12.74 -0.79 14.11
N PHE A 296 -13.06 0.41 14.60
CA PHE A 296 -13.02 1.63 13.77
C PHE A 296 -11.60 2.02 13.35
N SER A 297 -10.60 1.65 14.14
CA SER A 297 -9.20 1.88 13.79
C SER A 297 -8.84 1.18 12.47
N LEU A 298 -9.34 -0.01 12.19
CA LEU A 298 -9.06 -0.70 10.91
C LEU A 298 -9.36 0.19 9.70
N PHE A 299 -10.54 0.82 9.68
CA PHE A 299 -10.93 1.74 8.61
C PHE A 299 -10.07 3.00 8.59
N TRP A 300 -9.78 3.56 9.77
CA TRP A 300 -8.94 4.73 9.89
C TRP A 300 -7.50 4.47 9.42
N ASN A 301 -6.94 3.29 9.70
CA ASN A 301 -5.59 2.93 9.24
C ASN A 301 -5.53 2.70 7.75
N CYS A 302 -6.57 2.09 7.17
CA CYS A 302 -6.72 2.01 5.72
C CYS A 302 -6.73 3.42 5.12
N TYR A 303 -7.52 4.34 5.69
CA TYR A 303 -7.54 5.74 5.28
C TYR A 303 -6.18 6.43 5.41
N LEU A 304 -5.48 6.27 6.55
CA LEU A 304 -4.15 6.86 6.77
C LEU A 304 -3.12 6.32 5.80
N SER A 305 -3.16 5.01 5.51
CA SER A 305 -2.27 4.38 4.52
C SER A 305 -2.50 5.00 3.13
N LEU A 306 -3.76 5.15 2.70
CA LEU A 306 -4.10 5.81 1.43
C LEU A 306 -3.71 7.30 1.41
N SER A 307 -3.89 8.02 2.51
CA SER A 307 -3.50 9.44 2.60
C SER A 307 -1.99 9.63 2.59
N GLN A 308 -1.23 8.78 3.29
CA GLN A 308 0.23 8.88 3.36
C GLN A 308 0.92 8.65 2.00
N HIS A 309 0.33 7.79 1.17
CA HIS A 309 0.83 7.40 -0.15
C HIS A 309 0.17 8.13 -1.31
N ARG A 310 -0.82 8.98 -1.04
CA ARG A 310 -1.38 9.86 -2.05
C ARG A 310 -0.25 10.62 -2.74
N HIS A 311 -0.18 10.49 -4.06
CA HIS A 311 0.88 11.08 -4.85
C HIS A 311 0.73 12.60 -4.86
N VAL A 312 1.41 13.28 -3.93
CA VAL A 312 1.53 14.74 -3.97
C VAL A 312 2.50 15.07 -5.10
N PRO A 313 2.06 15.75 -6.18
CA PRO A 313 2.97 16.12 -7.25
C PRO A 313 4.09 16.97 -6.67
N THR A 314 5.32 16.46 -6.76
CA THR A 314 6.52 17.15 -6.27
C THR A 314 6.57 18.55 -6.88
N ILE A 315 7.08 19.54 -6.16
CA ILE A 315 7.26 20.90 -6.70
C ILE A 315 8.05 20.85 -8.02
N GLN A 316 9.02 19.96 -8.15
CA GLN A 316 9.74 19.72 -9.42
C GLN A 316 8.81 19.27 -10.55
N GLN A 317 7.90 18.32 -10.30
CA GLN A 317 6.90 17.93 -11.30
C GLN A 317 5.93 19.06 -11.61
N GLN A 318 5.51 19.85 -10.60
CA GLN A 318 4.68 21.02 -10.85
C GLN A 318 5.44 22.08 -11.67
N GLN A 319 6.72 22.31 -11.38
CA GLN A 319 7.60 23.23 -12.10
C GLN A 319 7.85 22.74 -13.52
N GLN A 320 8.14 21.45 -13.73
CA GLN A 320 8.28 20.84 -15.05
C GLN A 320 6.97 20.96 -15.84
N ARG A 321 5.82 20.68 -15.23
CA ARG A 321 4.51 20.89 -15.88
C ARG A 321 4.27 22.36 -16.23
N ARG A 322 4.71 23.31 -15.39
CA ARG A 322 4.65 24.75 -15.70
C ARG A 322 5.57 25.12 -16.85
N GLN A 323 6.81 24.62 -16.87
CA GLN A 323 7.77 24.85 -17.96
C GLN A 323 7.26 24.25 -19.27
N GLN A 324 6.72 23.03 -19.23
CA GLN A 324 6.13 22.37 -20.40
C GLN A 324 4.95 23.17 -20.96
N ARG A 325 4.01 23.60 -20.10
CA ARG A 325 2.90 24.47 -20.51
C ARG A 325 3.36 25.81 -21.09
N GLN A 326 4.44 26.38 -20.56
CA GLN A 326 5.02 27.61 -21.12
C GLN A 326 5.62 27.35 -22.50
N GLY A 327 6.32 26.24 -22.71
CA GLY A 327 6.83 25.82 -24.01
C GLY A 327 5.72 25.61 -25.04
N ASP A 328 4.65 24.91 -24.65
CA ASP A 328 3.49 24.65 -25.52
C ASP A 328 2.80 25.95 -25.92
N ALA A 329 2.57 26.87 -24.97
CA ALA A 329 1.97 28.17 -25.24
C ALA A 329 2.82 29.05 -26.18
N ILE A 330 4.15 29.00 -26.06
CA ILE A 330 5.07 29.71 -26.97
C ILE A 330 5.00 29.07 -28.36
N GLY A 331 4.98 27.75 -28.45
CA GLY A 331 4.86 27.03 -29.72
C GLY A 331 3.54 27.32 -30.44
N GLU A 332 2.43 27.41 -29.71
CA GLU A 332 1.14 27.84 -30.28
C GLU A 332 1.17 29.30 -30.73
N ALA A 333 1.73 30.20 -29.92
CA ALA A 333 1.86 31.61 -30.30
C ALA A 333 2.75 31.81 -31.54
N GLN A 334 3.76 30.96 -31.75
CA GLN A 334 4.59 30.96 -32.96
C GLN A 334 3.84 30.44 -34.19
N LYS A 335 2.97 29.42 -34.04
CA LYS A 335 2.14 28.91 -35.15
C LYS A 335 1.09 29.89 -35.64
N LEU A 336 0.68 30.84 -34.79
CA LEU A 336 -0.31 31.87 -35.13
C LEU A 336 0.29 33.10 -35.84
N ARG A 337 1.63 33.19 -35.93
CA ARG A 337 2.33 34.27 -36.63
C ARG A 337 2.76 33.82 -38.03
#